data_AF-A0A818FMM8-F1
#
_entry.id   AF-A0A818FMM8-F1
#
_cell.length_a   1.000
_cell.length_b   1.000
_cell.length_c   1.000
_cell.angle_alpha   90.00
_cell.angle_beta   90.00
_cell.angle_gamma   90.00
#
_symmetry.space_group_name_H-M   'P 1'
#
loop_
_entity.id
_entity.type
_entity.pdbx_description
1 polymer ?
#
loop_
_entity_poly.entity_id
_entity_poly.type
_entity_poly.pdbx_seq_one_letter_code
_entity_poly.pdbx_strand_id
1 'polypeptide(L)'
;MHEQRHSNRRNSTSIDNKNRKRKESDIKINDSKKRLSSIYSHGKQERETLSYNDRKCSKFEFDDARLFCDDCNKFYDNICPHHKQSYIPDKKISKSSLKRSQRICDLTCPDGIIIKASTISKAGKGVFATKRFEKNTFFGPYTGTRHSNFKSAQESGYSWSIADKNGQMIYIVDGYDPNNSNWLRYINCPNTIEQQNVQPIQYDRNMFYKTMKTIHPGEELFVYYGDDYARFLGIEPFGTETVQTSIGKIVLQLPRLITVHFI
;
A
#
# COMPACT_ATOMS: atom_id res chain seq x y z
N MET A 1 -31.56 35.02 42.88
CA MET A 1 -30.40 34.12 42.92
C MET A 1 -30.78 32.79 42.29
N HIS A 2 -30.36 32.52 41.05
CA HIS A 2 -30.03 31.16 40.59
C HIS A 2 -29.35 31.24 39.21
N GLU A 3 -28.02 31.09 39.20
CA GLU A 3 -27.26 30.74 38.00
C GLU A 3 -27.53 29.28 37.64
N GLN A 4 -27.78 28.97 36.36
CA GLN A 4 -27.68 27.61 35.84
C GLN A 4 -26.55 27.52 34.82
N ARG A 5 -25.50 26.82 35.25
CA ARG A 5 -24.38 26.33 34.47
C ARG A 5 -24.88 25.30 33.45
N HIS A 6 -24.91 25.64 32.16
CA HIS A 6 -25.14 24.64 31.09
C HIS A 6 -23.85 24.30 30.32
N SER A 7 -23.20 23.27 30.84
CA SER A 7 -22.53 22.14 30.16
C SER A 7 -21.72 22.37 28.86
N ASN A 8 -20.40 22.43 29.03
CA ASN A 8 -19.37 22.25 28.00
C ASN A 8 -19.14 20.77 27.59
N ARG A 9 -20.18 19.90 27.65
CA ARG A 9 -20.04 18.42 27.63
C ARG A 9 -20.12 17.75 26.24
N ARG A 10 -20.43 18.48 25.16
CA ARG A 10 -20.66 17.89 23.83
C ARG A 10 -19.41 17.84 22.92
N ASN A 11 -18.35 18.57 23.25
CA ASN A 11 -17.10 18.59 22.44
C ASN A 11 -16.04 17.56 22.91
N SER A 12 -16.04 17.15 24.19
CA SER A 12 -15.04 16.20 24.70
C SER A 12 -15.25 14.79 24.15
N THR A 13 -16.49 14.30 24.11
CA THR A 13 -16.83 12.93 23.66
C THR A 13 -16.51 12.67 22.18
N SER A 14 -16.60 13.70 21.32
CA SER A 14 -16.25 13.60 19.90
C SER A 14 -14.72 13.50 19.68
N ILE A 15 -13.96 14.30 20.42
CA ILE A 15 -12.49 14.30 20.38
C ILE A 15 -11.93 13.00 20.96
N ASP A 16 -12.50 12.53 22.08
CA ASP A 16 -12.11 11.27 22.73
C ASP A 16 -12.40 10.06 21.82
N ASN A 17 -13.52 10.06 21.11
CA ASN A 17 -13.85 9.02 20.13
C ASN A 17 -12.92 9.03 18.91
N LYS A 18 -12.54 10.20 18.39
CA LYS A 18 -11.54 10.32 17.30
C LYS A 18 -10.16 9.83 17.75
N ASN A 19 -9.74 10.21 18.96
CA ASN A 19 -8.46 9.78 19.54
C ASN A 19 -8.42 8.28 19.81
N ARG A 20 -9.54 7.68 20.26
CA ARG A 20 -9.66 6.22 20.46
C ARG A 20 -9.57 5.46 19.14
N LYS A 21 -10.29 5.89 18.10
CA LYS A 21 -10.22 5.29 16.76
C LYS A 21 -8.81 5.39 16.16
N ARG A 22 -8.12 6.52 16.33
CA ARG A 22 -6.74 6.72 15.88
C ARG A 22 -5.76 5.79 16.61
N LYS A 23 -5.89 5.65 17.92
CA LYS A 23 -5.09 4.70 18.70
C LYS A 23 -5.31 3.25 18.24
N GLU A 24 -6.55 2.86 17.96
CA GLU A 24 -6.87 1.51 17.47
C GLU A 24 -6.31 1.24 16.07
N SER A 25 -6.35 2.23 15.16
CA SER A 25 -5.71 2.09 13.85
C SER A 25 -4.19 2.00 13.94
N ASP A 26 -3.57 2.80 14.82
CA ASP A 26 -2.12 2.77 15.05
C ASP A 26 -1.68 1.42 15.64
N ILE A 27 -2.48 0.81 16.53
CA ILE A 27 -2.23 -0.54 17.08
C ILE A 27 -2.27 -1.58 15.95
N LYS A 28 -3.30 -1.58 15.10
CA LYS A 28 -3.42 -2.54 13.98
C LYS A 28 -2.27 -2.42 12.97
N ILE A 29 -1.84 -1.20 12.63
CA ILE A 29 -0.67 -0.97 11.76
C ILE A 29 0.62 -1.51 12.42
N ASN A 30 0.79 -1.26 13.72
CA ASN A 30 1.95 -1.73 14.46
C ASN A 30 1.97 -3.27 14.58
N ASP A 31 0.82 -3.92 14.68
CA ASP A 31 0.72 -5.38 14.71
C ASP A 31 1.06 -6.00 13.35
N SER A 32 0.58 -5.45 12.23
CA SER A 32 0.98 -5.91 10.89
C SER A 32 2.47 -5.69 10.61
N LYS A 33 3.02 -4.53 11.04
CA LYS A 33 4.48 -4.27 11.01
C LYS A 33 5.26 -5.27 11.86
N LYS A 34 4.78 -5.58 13.07
CA LYS A 34 5.38 -6.57 13.96
C LYS A 34 5.32 -7.96 13.35
N ARG A 35 4.18 -8.37 12.79
CA ARG A 35 3.98 -9.67 12.14
C ARG A 35 4.96 -9.84 10.97
N LEU A 36 5.06 -8.85 10.07
CA LEU A 36 6.08 -8.84 9.03
C LEU A 36 7.49 -8.89 9.63
N SER A 37 7.84 -7.99 10.55
CA SER A 37 9.19 -7.99 11.16
C SER A 37 9.53 -9.29 11.88
N SER A 38 8.55 -9.97 12.48
CA SER A 38 8.67 -11.27 13.15
C SER A 38 8.88 -12.38 12.13
N ILE A 39 8.14 -12.36 11.01
CA ILE A 39 8.34 -13.28 9.87
C ILE A 39 9.78 -13.15 9.33
N TYR A 40 10.33 -11.94 9.28
CA TYR A 40 11.71 -11.70 8.82
C TYR A 40 12.79 -11.97 9.88
N SER A 41 12.42 -12.06 11.17
CA SER A 41 13.36 -12.30 12.28
C SER A 41 13.41 -13.76 12.73
N HIS A 42 12.35 -14.55 12.49
CA HIS A 42 12.25 -15.94 12.92
C HIS A 42 11.89 -16.79 11.69
N GLY A 43 12.91 -17.45 11.14
CA GLY A 43 12.77 -18.25 9.93
C GLY A 43 11.70 -19.34 9.99
N LYS A 44 11.11 -19.59 8.82
CA LYS A 44 10.34 -20.76 8.35
C LYS A 44 9.43 -21.46 9.37
N GLN A 45 8.11 -21.29 9.18
CA GLN A 45 7.17 -22.39 9.40
C GLN A 45 6.42 -22.68 8.10
N GLU A 46 6.58 -23.91 7.62
CA GLU A 46 5.94 -24.47 6.43
C GLU A 46 4.44 -24.66 6.70
N ARG A 47 3.62 -24.00 5.88
CA ARG A 47 2.28 -24.47 5.53
C ARG A 47 2.06 -24.17 4.04
N GLU A 48 2.18 -25.19 3.21
CA GLU A 48 1.73 -25.13 1.81
C GLU A 48 0.21 -25.13 1.77
N THR A 49 -0.42 -24.37 0.85
CA THR A 49 -1.60 -24.85 0.12
C THR A 49 -1.96 -23.99 -1.10
N LEU A 50 -2.34 -24.71 -2.16
CA LEU A 50 -2.90 -24.32 -3.47
C LEU A 50 -1.91 -23.91 -4.57
N SER A 51 -1.74 -24.84 -5.51
CA SER A 51 -1.09 -24.68 -6.81
C SER A 51 -2.04 -23.94 -7.76
N TYR A 52 -1.54 -22.93 -8.48
CA TYR A 52 -2.32 -22.19 -9.48
C TYR A 52 -2.79 -23.08 -10.66
N ASN A 53 -2.23 -24.28 -10.82
CA ASN A 53 -2.56 -25.19 -11.93
C ASN A 53 -3.76 -26.12 -11.69
N ASP A 54 -4.44 -26.04 -10.54
CA ASP A 54 -5.65 -26.81 -10.30
C ASP A 54 -6.85 -26.14 -11.00
N ARG A 55 -7.14 -26.62 -12.22
CA ARG A 55 -8.18 -26.15 -13.17
C ARG A 55 -9.64 -26.35 -12.69
N LYS A 56 -9.95 -25.98 -11.44
CA LYS A 56 -11.31 -25.77 -10.90
C LYS A 56 -11.30 -24.67 -9.83
N CYS A 57 -10.75 -23.49 -10.12
CA CYS A 57 -10.91 -22.34 -9.24
C CYS A 57 -12.28 -21.67 -9.50
N SER A 58 -13.35 -22.30 -9.02
CA SER A 58 -14.62 -21.61 -8.84
C SER A 58 -14.41 -20.59 -7.73
N LYS A 59 -14.42 -19.29 -8.08
CA LYS A 59 -14.26 -18.12 -7.20
C LYS A 59 -12.80 -17.83 -6.81
N PHE A 60 -12.19 -16.84 -7.47
CA PHE A 60 -10.98 -16.18 -6.97
C PHE A 60 -11.35 -15.49 -5.65
N GLU A 61 -11.14 -16.15 -4.51
CA GLU A 61 -11.21 -15.48 -3.22
C GLU A 61 -9.90 -14.71 -3.03
N PHE A 62 -9.99 -13.38 -3.06
CA PHE A 62 -8.86 -12.52 -2.74
C PHE A 62 -8.50 -12.77 -1.26
N ASP A 63 -7.39 -13.44 -1.00
CA ASP A 63 -6.98 -13.73 0.36
C ASP A 63 -5.87 -12.79 0.81
N ASP A 64 -6.30 -11.70 1.43
CA ASP A 64 -5.44 -10.69 2.06
C ASP A 64 -4.59 -11.23 3.22
N ALA A 65 -4.74 -12.50 3.61
CA ALA A 65 -3.88 -13.17 4.58
C ALA A 65 -2.67 -13.87 3.92
N ARG A 66 -2.61 -13.96 2.59
CA ARG A 66 -1.57 -14.71 1.87
C ARG A 66 -0.81 -13.83 0.87
N LEU A 67 0.48 -14.11 0.70
CA LEU A 67 1.35 -13.46 -0.27
C LEU A 67 1.58 -14.35 -1.48
N PHE A 68 1.52 -13.76 -2.67
CA PHE A 68 1.80 -14.46 -3.91
C PHE A 68 3.29 -14.42 -4.26
N CYS A 69 3.85 -15.58 -4.59
CA CYS A 69 5.22 -15.72 -5.09
C CYS A 69 5.21 -15.84 -6.63
N ASP A 70 5.83 -14.87 -7.29
CA ASP A 70 5.89 -14.82 -8.75
C ASP A 70 6.70 -15.96 -9.36
N ASP A 71 7.72 -16.43 -8.64
CA ASP A 71 8.65 -17.45 -9.10
C ASP A 71 8.11 -18.88 -8.86
N CYS A 72 7.34 -19.09 -7.78
CA CYS A 72 6.65 -20.37 -7.52
C CYS A 72 5.28 -20.48 -8.18
N ASN A 73 4.69 -19.35 -8.59
CA ASN A 73 3.29 -19.26 -9.02
C ASN A 73 2.30 -19.85 -7.99
N LYS A 74 2.51 -19.52 -6.71
CA LYS A 74 1.76 -20.05 -5.54
C LYS A 74 1.56 -18.98 -4.47
N PHE A 75 0.50 -19.14 -3.68
CA PHE A 75 0.25 -18.34 -2.47
C PHE A 75 0.88 -19.00 -1.23
N TYR A 76 1.34 -18.17 -0.30
CA TYR A 76 1.90 -18.57 0.98
C TYR A 76 1.28 -17.74 2.11
N ASP A 77 1.06 -18.33 3.29
CA ASP A 77 0.56 -17.62 4.49
C ASP A 77 1.51 -16.49 4.97
N ASN A 78 2.78 -16.60 4.59
CA ASN A 78 3.84 -15.65 4.90
C ASN A 78 4.68 -15.41 3.64
N ILE A 79 5.96 -15.03 3.82
CA ILE A 79 6.93 -15.02 2.72
C ILE A 79 7.15 -16.41 2.14
N CYS A 80 7.39 -16.47 0.84
CA CYS A 80 7.78 -17.67 0.12
C CYS A 80 9.02 -18.30 0.77
N PRO A 81 8.99 -19.60 1.10
CA PRO A 81 10.12 -20.28 1.73
C PRO A 81 11.25 -20.66 0.74
N HIS A 82 11.00 -20.55 -0.58
CA HIS A 82 11.93 -20.96 -1.63
C HIS A 82 12.71 -19.80 -2.26
N HIS A 83 12.13 -18.60 -2.27
CA HIS A 83 12.71 -17.44 -2.95
C HIS A 83 13.05 -16.35 -1.95
N LYS A 84 14.19 -15.69 -2.18
CA LYS A 84 14.62 -14.60 -1.32
C LYS A 84 13.64 -13.44 -1.44
N GLN A 85 13.13 -13.00 -0.30
CA GLN A 85 12.33 -11.80 -0.15
C GLN A 85 12.92 -10.97 0.98
N SER A 86 12.81 -9.65 0.88
CA SER A 86 13.30 -8.76 1.92
C SER A 86 12.26 -7.70 2.25
N TYR A 87 12.31 -7.15 3.45
CA TYR A 87 11.43 -6.07 3.87
C TYR A 87 12.26 -4.95 4.47
N ILE A 88 12.04 -3.74 3.95
CA ILE A 88 12.72 -2.53 4.40
C ILE A 88 11.68 -1.71 5.19
N PRO A 89 11.77 -1.71 6.53
CA PRO A 89 10.85 -0.94 7.35
C PRO A 89 11.12 0.56 7.22
N ASP A 90 10.09 1.37 7.41
CA ASP A 90 10.23 2.82 7.54
C ASP A 90 11.21 3.18 8.66
N LYS A 91 11.94 4.28 8.48
CA LYS A 91 12.76 4.85 9.54
C LYS A 91 11.87 5.25 10.72
N LYS A 92 12.22 4.79 11.92
CA LYS A 92 11.50 5.14 13.15
C LYS A 92 11.74 6.61 13.48
N ILE A 93 10.65 7.35 13.67
CA ILE A 93 10.69 8.77 14.03
C ILE A 93 10.34 8.92 15.51
N SER A 94 11.18 9.63 16.25
CA SER A 94 10.80 10.10 17.59
C SER A 94 10.01 11.40 17.49
N LYS A 95 8.73 11.36 17.85
CA LYS A 95 7.85 12.55 17.79
C LYS A 95 8.31 13.69 18.70
N SER A 96 9.05 13.38 19.77
CA SER A 96 9.59 14.38 20.70
C SER A 96 10.69 15.25 20.08
N SER A 97 11.30 14.79 18.99
CA SER A 97 12.42 15.48 18.32
C SER A 97 12.02 16.16 17.01
N LEU A 98 10.72 16.15 16.67
CA LEU A 98 10.21 16.73 15.43
C LEU A 98 10.26 18.26 15.48
N LYS A 99 10.99 18.86 14.55
CA LYS A 99 10.93 20.31 14.33
C LYS A 99 9.65 20.66 13.58
N ARG A 100 9.06 21.82 13.86
CA ARG A 100 7.80 22.28 13.26
C ARG A 100 7.83 22.38 11.73
N SER A 101 9.02 22.57 11.13
CA SER A 101 9.20 22.64 9.68
C SER A 101 9.37 21.29 8.99
N GLN A 102 9.53 20.20 9.75
CA GLN A 102 9.74 18.86 9.19
C GLN A 102 8.41 18.15 8.99
N ARG A 103 8.25 17.52 7.83
CA ARG A 103 7.09 16.69 7.52
C ARG A 103 7.41 15.25 7.87
N ILE A 104 6.46 14.55 8.48
CA ILE A 104 6.65 13.16 8.92
C ILE A 104 7.00 12.26 7.74
N CYS A 105 6.33 12.41 6.59
CA CYS A 105 6.58 11.60 5.41
C CYS A 105 8.06 11.64 4.95
N ASP A 106 8.69 12.81 4.98
CA ASP A 106 10.08 13.00 4.56
C ASP A 106 11.06 12.27 5.49
N LEU A 107 10.72 12.16 6.77
CA LEU A 107 11.55 11.56 7.81
C LEU A 107 11.41 10.04 7.92
N THR A 108 10.35 9.46 7.36
CA THR A 108 10.13 8.00 7.34
C THR A 108 10.96 7.26 6.31
N CYS A 109 11.63 8.00 5.41
CA CYS A 109 12.43 7.45 4.31
C CYS A 109 13.54 6.53 4.84
N PRO A 110 13.59 5.25 4.44
CA PRO A 110 14.59 4.29 4.93
C PRO A 110 15.96 4.49 4.26
N ASP A 111 16.99 3.88 4.85
CA ASP A 111 18.34 3.91 4.29
C ASP A 111 18.37 3.23 2.92
N GLY A 112 18.98 3.90 1.93
CA GLY A 112 19.00 3.43 0.55
C GLY A 112 17.92 4.05 -0.34
N ILE A 113 17.07 4.92 0.20
CA ILE A 113 16.06 5.66 -0.55
C ILE A 113 16.32 7.17 -0.40
N ILE A 114 16.10 7.94 -1.45
CA ILE A 114 16.11 9.41 -1.43
C ILE A 114 14.89 9.98 -2.17
N ILE A 115 14.35 11.08 -1.64
CA ILE A 115 13.27 11.84 -2.28
C ILE A 115 13.89 13.08 -2.95
N LYS A 116 13.72 13.21 -4.26
CA LYS A 116 14.19 14.37 -5.05
C LYS A 116 13.20 14.69 -6.18
N ALA A 117 13.49 15.64 -7.06
CA ALA A 117 12.63 15.90 -8.22
C ALA A 117 12.53 14.63 -9.09
N SER A 118 11.30 14.30 -9.51
CA SER A 118 11.03 13.16 -10.38
C SER A 118 11.63 13.36 -11.77
N THR A 119 11.94 12.28 -12.47
CA THR A 119 12.27 12.31 -13.90
C THR A 119 11.05 12.56 -14.77
N ILE A 120 9.84 12.41 -14.24
CA ILE A 120 8.60 12.73 -14.94
C ILE A 120 8.35 14.23 -14.87
N SER A 121 8.20 14.85 -16.04
CA SER A 121 7.92 16.28 -16.17
C SER A 121 6.66 16.66 -15.39
N LYS A 122 6.76 17.72 -14.56
CA LYS A 122 5.68 18.27 -13.73
C LYS A 122 5.08 17.33 -12.67
N ALA A 123 5.64 16.14 -12.44
CA ALA A 123 5.19 15.22 -11.37
C ALA A 123 5.63 15.66 -9.95
N GLY A 124 6.54 16.63 -9.86
CA GLY A 124 7.05 17.14 -8.58
C GLY A 124 8.15 16.24 -8.01
N LYS A 125 7.93 15.69 -6.81
CA LYS A 125 8.91 14.81 -6.14
C LYS A 125 8.72 13.35 -6.58
N GLY A 126 9.83 12.65 -6.67
CA GLY A 126 9.93 11.22 -6.93
C GLY A 126 10.84 10.54 -5.91
N VAL A 127 10.86 9.21 -5.95
CA VAL A 127 11.61 8.38 -5.01
C VAL A 127 12.66 7.58 -5.76
N PHE A 128 13.90 7.64 -5.30
CA PHE A 128 15.03 7.03 -5.98
C PHE A 128 15.79 6.10 -5.06
N ALA A 129 16.31 5.02 -5.63
CA ALA A 129 17.23 4.14 -4.95
C ALA A 129 18.63 4.77 -4.88
N THR A 130 19.28 4.70 -3.72
CA THR A 130 20.71 5.05 -3.54
C THR A 130 21.57 3.81 -3.31
N LYS A 131 20.94 2.64 -3.16
CA LYS A 131 21.57 1.32 -3.12
C LYS A 131 20.74 0.32 -3.93
N ARG A 132 21.29 -0.86 -4.18
CA ARG A 132 20.57 -1.94 -4.87
C ARG A 132 19.47 -2.54 -3.97
N PHE A 133 18.27 -2.71 -4.52
CA PHE A 133 17.18 -3.49 -3.93
C PHE A 133 16.84 -4.66 -4.86
N GLU A 134 16.81 -5.89 -4.36
CA GLU A 134 16.49 -7.05 -5.20
C GLU A 134 14.99 -7.10 -5.55
N LYS A 135 14.64 -7.86 -6.60
CA LYS A 135 13.25 -8.31 -6.83
C LYS A 135 12.67 -8.91 -5.55
N ASN A 136 11.37 -8.74 -5.34
CA ASN A 136 10.65 -9.20 -4.14
C ASN A 136 11.07 -8.49 -2.83
N THR A 137 11.54 -7.24 -2.92
CA THR A 137 11.74 -6.36 -1.77
C THR A 137 10.45 -5.61 -1.45
N PHE A 138 9.99 -5.71 -0.21
CA PHE A 138 8.78 -5.07 0.29
C PHE A 138 9.10 -3.75 1.02
N PHE A 139 8.25 -2.76 0.80
CA PHE A 139 8.22 -1.47 1.47
C PHE A 139 6.84 -1.20 2.07
N GLY A 140 6.79 -0.41 3.15
CA GLY A 140 5.55 0.06 3.76
C GLY A 140 5.28 -0.52 5.15
N PRO A 141 4.02 -0.58 5.60
CA PRO A 141 2.80 -0.27 4.84
C PRO A 141 2.69 1.21 4.43
N TYR A 142 1.92 1.50 3.39
CA TYR A 142 1.47 2.84 3.03
C TYR A 142 0.64 3.42 4.19
N THR A 143 0.95 4.64 4.60
CA THR A 143 0.29 5.28 5.74
C THR A 143 -0.43 6.55 5.31
N GLY A 144 -1.53 6.84 6.01
CA GLY A 144 -2.44 7.91 5.65
C GLY A 144 -3.61 8.01 6.63
N THR A 145 -4.45 9.01 6.41
CA THR A 145 -5.75 9.12 7.09
C THR A 145 -6.69 8.04 6.59
N ARG A 146 -7.39 7.35 7.51
CA ARG A 146 -8.36 6.32 7.14
C ARG A 146 -9.74 6.92 6.95
N HIS A 147 -10.37 6.57 5.84
CA HIS A 147 -11.68 7.05 5.42
C HIS A 147 -12.61 5.85 5.21
N SER A 148 -13.84 5.95 5.72
CA SER A 148 -14.83 4.86 5.61
C SER A 148 -15.57 4.86 4.26
N ASN A 149 -15.43 5.91 3.46
CA ASN A 149 -16.06 6.02 2.14
C ASN A 149 -15.26 6.93 1.21
N PHE A 150 -15.45 6.75 -0.11
CA PHE A 150 -14.80 7.54 -1.16
C PHE A 150 -15.07 9.03 -1.03
N LYS A 151 -16.29 9.47 -0.72
CA LYS A 151 -16.59 10.91 -0.58
C LYS A 151 -15.73 11.63 0.46
N SER A 152 -15.26 10.89 1.47
CA SER A 152 -14.42 11.44 2.54
C SER A 152 -12.93 11.37 2.26
N ALA A 153 -12.48 10.48 1.38
CA ALA A 153 -11.15 10.52 0.79
C ALA A 153 -11.27 11.48 -0.39
N GLN A 154 -10.83 12.73 -0.24
CA GLN A 154 -10.77 13.64 -1.39
C GLN A 154 -10.07 12.92 -2.57
N GLU A 155 -10.36 13.31 -3.81
CA GLU A 155 -9.61 12.89 -5.01
C GLU A 155 -8.18 13.45 -4.95
N SER A 156 -7.46 13.10 -3.89
CA SER A 156 -6.19 13.67 -3.49
C SER A 156 -5.07 13.20 -4.40
N GLY A 157 -5.27 12.06 -5.08
CA GLY A 157 -4.25 11.36 -5.84
C GLY A 157 -3.31 10.52 -4.97
N TYR A 158 -3.52 10.47 -3.65
CA TYR A 158 -2.66 9.77 -2.70
C TYR A 158 -3.41 8.68 -1.94
N SER A 159 -4.43 8.07 -2.55
CA SER A 159 -5.34 7.16 -1.86
C SER A 159 -5.26 5.73 -2.38
N TRP A 160 -5.26 4.76 -1.47
CA TRP A 160 -5.46 3.34 -1.78
C TRP A 160 -6.74 2.82 -1.12
N SER A 161 -7.57 2.11 -1.87
CA SER A 161 -8.69 1.35 -1.32
C SER A 161 -8.17 0.03 -0.73
N ILE A 162 -8.70 -0.34 0.43
CA ILE A 162 -8.47 -1.62 1.08
C ILE A 162 -9.76 -2.43 0.96
N ALA A 163 -9.68 -3.60 0.33
CA ALA A 163 -10.82 -4.46 0.05
C ALA A 163 -10.86 -5.70 0.96
N ASP A 164 -12.05 -6.28 1.13
CA ASP A 164 -12.22 -7.59 1.75
C ASP A 164 -12.01 -8.72 0.72
N LYS A 165 -12.21 -9.96 1.18
CA LYS A 165 -12.05 -11.15 0.32
C LYS A 165 -13.01 -11.26 -0.86
N ASN A 166 -14.10 -10.49 -0.82
CA ASN A 166 -15.09 -10.42 -1.89
C ASN A 166 -14.81 -9.24 -2.84
N GLY A 167 -13.71 -8.52 -2.65
CA GLY A 167 -13.40 -7.29 -3.39
C GLY A 167 -14.19 -6.07 -2.91
N GLN A 168 -14.95 -6.18 -1.81
CA GLN A 168 -15.71 -5.04 -1.29
C GLN A 168 -14.77 -4.11 -0.51
N MET A 169 -14.71 -2.84 -0.89
CA MET A 169 -13.93 -1.85 -0.15
C MET A 169 -14.38 -1.78 1.32
N ILE A 170 -13.42 -1.96 2.24
CA ILE A 170 -13.56 -1.81 3.69
C ILE A 170 -13.31 -0.36 4.10
N TYR A 171 -12.19 0.22 3.64
CA TYR A 171 -11.81 1.62 3.89
C TYR A 171 -10.78 2.09 2.87
N ILE A 172 -10.47 3.38 2.91
CA ILE A 172 -9.44 4.03 2.10
C ILE A 172 -8.34 4.53 3.05
N VAL A 173 -7.09 4.41 2.63
CA VAL A 173 -5.94 5.06 3.27
C VAL A 173 -5.46 6.21 2.38
N ASP A 174 -5.59 7.45 2.85
CA ASP A 174 -5.25 8.68 2.13
C ASP A 174 -3.96 9.31 2.67
N GLY A 175 -2.90 9.26 1.86
CA GLY A 175 -1.58 9.81 2.15
C GLY A 175 -1.42 11.31 1.84
N TYR A 176 -2.52 12.03 1.59
CA TYR A 176 -2.47 13.46 1.24
C TYR A 176 -1.73 14.31 2.28
N ASP A 177 -2.10 14.19 3.56
CA ASP A 177 -1.45 14.94 4.65
C ASP A 177 -0.01 14.44 4.88
N PRO A 178 1.03 15.25 4.59
CA PRO A 178 2.43 14.85 4.76
C PRO A 178 2.83 14.63 6.24
N ASN A 179 2.01 15.06 7.19
CA ASN A 179 2.20 14.79 8.62
C ASN A 179 1.48 13.52 9.10
N ASN A 180 0.66 12.90 8.26
CA ASN A 180 -0.05 11.66 8.59
C ASN A 180 0.22 10.53 7.59
N SER A 181 1.30 10.64 6.81
CA SER A 181 1.70 9.70 5.78
C SER A 181 3.21 9.41 5.81
N ASN A 182 3.65 8.45 5.01
CA ASN A 182 5.05 8.06 4.88
C ASN A 182 5.59 8.37 3.48
N TRP A 183 6.89 8.13 3.28
CA TRP A 183 7.64 8.41 2.06
C TRP A 183 7.05 7.76 0.79
N LEU A 184 6.31 6.65 0.92
CA LEU A 184 5.67 5.96 -0.20
C LEU A 184 4.70 6.84 -1.00
N ARG A 185 4.17 7.90 -0.39
CA ARG A 185 3.33 8.91 -1.07
C ARG A 185 4.01 9.59 -2.25
N TYR A 186 5.34 9.54 -2.34
CA TYR A 186 6.13 10.21 -3.38
C TYR A 186 6.51 9.30 -4.56
N ILE A 187 6.15 8.02 -4.53
CA ILE A 187 6.40 7.10 -5.65
C ILE A 187 5.37 7.40 -6.74
N ASN A 188 5.83 7.73 -7.94
CA ASN A 188 4.98 8.20 -9.05
C ASN A 188 4.39 7.05 -9.87
N CYS A 189 3.36 7.37 -10.67
CA CYS A 189 2.89 6.51 -11.76
C CYS A 189 3.94 6.53 -12.88
N PRO A 190 4.33 5.38 -13.44
CA PRO A 190 5.13 5.38 -14.65
C PRO A 190 4.30 5.83 -15.87
N ASN A 191 4.94 6.37 -16.90
CA ASN A 191 4.29 6.70 -18.17
C ASN A 191 4.10 5.47 -19.05
N THR A 192 4.92 4.42 -18.86
CA THR A 192 4.87 3.16 -19.62
C THR A 192 4.99 1.95 -18.69
N ILE A 193 4.48 0.80 -19.12
CA ILE A 193 4.54 -0.43 -18.32
C ILE A 193 5.99 -0.88 -18.05
N GLU A 194 6.91 -0.62 -18.98
CA GLU A 194 8.32 -0.99 -18.86
C GLU A 194 9.02 -0.23 -17.74
N GLN A 195 8.58 1.00 -17.46
CA GLN A 195 9.10 1.81 -16.36
C GLN A 195 8.63 1.30 -15.00
N GLN A 196 7.48 0.62 -14.93
CA GLN A 196 7.00 0.05 -13.68
C GLN A 196 8.04 -0.93 -13.11
N ASN A 197 8.42 -0.69 -11.86
CA ASN A 197 9.39 -1.52 -11.15
C ASN A 197 8.93 -1.87 -9.72
N VAL A 198 7.77 -1.34 -9.30
CA VAL A 198 7.11 -1.62 -8.03
C VAL A 198 5.62 -1.90 -8.29
N GLN A 199 5.06 -2.86 -7.57
CA GLN A 199 3.62 -3.15 -7.56
C GLN A 199 3.04 -2.93 -6.15
N PRO A 200 1.83 -2.36 -6.03
CA PRO A 200 1.10 -2.34 -4.77
C PRO A 200 0.55 -3.74 -4.47
N ILE A 201 0.53 -4.10 -3.18
CA ILE A 201 0.08 -5.39 -2.65
C ILE A 201 -0.68 -5.14 -1.37
N GLN A 202 -1.94 -5.57 -1.30
CA GLN A 202 -2.62 -5.64 -0.01
C GLN A 202 -2.14 -6.86 0.76
N TYR A 203 -1.81 -6.65 2.03
CA TYR A 203 -1.54 -7.72 2.98
C TYR A 203 -2.01 -7.29 4.36
N ASP A 204 -2.78 -8.15 5.03
CA ASP A 204 -3.28 -7.94 6.38
C ASP A 204 -3.96 -6.56 6.55
N ARG A 205 -4.83 -6.21 5.60
CA ARG A 205 -5.57 -4.94 5.49
C ARG A 205 -4.71 -3.69 5.36
N ASN A 206 -3.47 -3.83 4.93
CA ASN A 206 -2.59 -2.70 4.66
C ASN A 206 -2.05 -2.78 3.24
N MET A 207 -1.76 -1.63 2.65
CA MET A 207 -1.12 -1.57 1.34
C MET A 207 0.40 -1.57 1.51
N PHE A 208 1.09 -2.46 0.80
CA PHE A 208 2.55 -2.55 0.72
C PHE A 208 3.00 -2.41 -0.71
N TYR A 209 4.24 -2.02 -0.92
CA TYR A 209 4.83 -1.94 -2.25
C TYR A 209 5.92 -3.00 -2.38
N LYS A 210 5.90 -3.77 -3.47
CA LYS A 210 6.84 -4.86 -3.73
C LYS A 210 7.61 -4.59 -5.01
N THR A 211 8.94 -4.70 -5.00
CA THR A 211 9.74 -4.59 -6.21
C THR A 211 9.48 -5.77 -7.15
N MET A 212 9.21 -5.46 -8.42
CA MET A 212 8.92 -6.44 -9.47
C MET A 212 10.19 -6.94 -10.16
N LYS A 213 11.25 -6.14 -10.07
CA LYS A 213 12.60 -6.38 -10.59
C LYS A 213 13.63 -5.78 -9.65
N THR A 214 14.89 -6.12 -9.84
CA THR A 214 15.99 -5.47 -9.11
C THR A 214 16.01 -3.99 -9.49
N ILE A 215 16.16 -3.13 -8.48
CA ILE A 215 16.27 -1.67 -8.61
C ILE A 215 17.71 -1.27 -8.24
N HIS A 216 18.39 -0.62 -9.18
CA HIS A 216 19.77 -0.17 -9.07
C HIS A 216 19.86 1.26 -8.51
N PRO A 217 21.02 1.63 -7.92
CA PRO A 217 21.25 3.01 -7.51
C PRO A 217 21.03 4.00 -8.66
N GLY A 218 20.30 5.08 -8.40
CA GLY A 218 19.96 6.10 -9.37
C GLY A 218 18.60 5.91 -10.06
N GLU A 219 18.02 4.71 -10.02
CA GLU A 219 16.70 4.45 -10.60
C GLU A 219 15.56 5.03 -9.74
N GLU A 220 14.56 5.60 -10.41
CA GLU A 220 13.31 6.04 -9.77
C GLU A 220 12.36 4.85 -9.59
N LEU A 221 11.67 4.82 -8.46
CA LEU A 221 10.64 3.84 -8.18
C LEU A 221 9.31 4.32 -8.78
N PHE A 222 8.65 3.44 -9.51
CA PHE A 222 7.36 3.69 -10.14
C PHE A 222 6.36 2.59 -9.82
N VAL A 223 5.16 3.02 -9.43
CA VAL A 223 4.05 2.16 -9.04
C VAL A 223 2.84 2.48 -9.89
N TYR A 224 2.21 1.48 -10.50
CA TYR A 224 1.00 1.71 -11.27
C TYR A 224 -0.20 1.94 -10.36
N TYR A 225 -0.96 3.00 -10.61
CA TYR A 225 -2.08 3.40 -9.75
C TYR A 225 -3.42 2.73 -10.09
N GLY A 226 -3.47 1.93 -11.16
CA GLY A 226 -4.70 1.38 -11.71
C GLY A 226 -5.24 2.21 -12.88
N ASP A 227 -6.08 1.59 -13.70
CA ASP A 227 -6.52 2.12 -14.99
C ASP A 227 -7.24 3.46 -14.85
N ASP A 228 -8.16 3.58 -13.89
CA ASP A 228 -9.02 4.76 -13.79
C ASP A 228 -8.22 6.02 -13.45
N TYR A 229 -7.24 5.88 -12.54
CA TYR A 229 -6.37 6.99 -12.18
C TYR A 229 -5.27 7.24 -13.22
N ALA A 230 -4.78 6.20 -13.91
CA ALA A 230 -3.88 6.37 -15.06
C ALA A 230 -4.55 7.22 -16.16
N ARG A 231 -5.81 6.91 -16.53
CA ARG A 231 -6.57 7.72 -17.51
C ARG A 231 -6.75 9.16 -17.05
N PHE A 232 -7.05 9.39 -15.78
CA PHE A 232 -7.14 10.74 -15.20
C PHE A 232 -5.83 11.54 -15.37
N LEU A 233 -4.69 10.87 -15.26
CA LEU A 233 -3.35 11.47 -15.47
C LEU A 233 -2.96 11.60 -16.94
N GLY A 234 -3.82 11.20 -17.89
CA GLY A 234 -3.50 11.16 -19.32
C GLY A 234 -2.50 10.07 -19.70
N ILE A 235 -2.38 9.04 -18.86
CA ILE A 235 -1.53 7.86 -19.10
C ILE A 235 -2.41 6.77 -19.71
N GLU A 236 -2.00 6.25 -20.87
CA GLU A 236 -2.65 5.09 -21.47
C GLU A 236 -2.56 3.89 -20.52
N PRO A 237 -3.69 3.27 -20.12
CA PRO A 237 -3.65 2.08 -19.29
C PRO A 237 -2.83 0.99 -19.94
N PHE A 238 -2.08 0.25 -19.14
CA PHE A 238 -1.10 -0.71 -19.65
C PHE A 238 -1.71 -1.97 -20.29
N GLY A 239 -3.04 -1.98 -20.48
CA GLY A 239 -3.80 -3.10 -21.02
C GLY A 239 -4.11 -4.15 -19.95
N THR A 240 -5.31 -4.69 -20.02
CA THR A 240 -5.73 -5.86 -19.24
C THR A 240 -5.80 -7.07 -20.17
N GLU A 241 -5.27 -8.22 -19.77
CA GLU A 241 -5.66 -9.47 -20.42
C GLU A 241 -7.09 -9.79 -19.97
N THR A 242 -8.07 -9.62 -20.85
CA THR A 242 -9.43 -10.11 -20.61
C THR A 242 -9.51 -11.60 -20.91
N VAL A 243 -9.73 -12.41 -19.88
CA VAL A 243 -10.08 -13.82 -20.06
C VAL A 243 -11.60 -13.93 -20.12
N GLN A 244 -12.12 -14.32 -21.28
CA GLN A 244 -13.54 -14.63 -21.46
C GLN A 244 -13.81 -16.03 -20.90
N THR A 245 -14.70 -16.14 -19.92
CA THR A 245 -15.14 -17.43 -19.38
C THR A 245 -16.63 -17.66 -19.66
N SER A 246 -17.09 -18.91 -19.53
CA SER A 246 -18.49 -19.30 -19.72
C SER A 246 -19.48 -18.64 -18.75
N ILE A 247 -18.99 -17.87 -17.76
CA ILE A 247 -19.78 -17.23 -16.71
C ILE A 247 -19.61 -15.69 -16.69
N GLY A 248 -18.88 -15.12 -17.65
CA GLY A 248 -18.66 -13.67 -17.77
C GLY A 248 -17.23 -13.26 -18.14
N LYS A 249 -17.03 -11.95 -18.35
CA LYS A 249 -15.71 -11.34 -18.66
C LYS A 249 -14.90 -11.17 -17.37
N ILE A 250 -13.70 -11.74 -17.31
CA ILE A 250 -12.72 -11.52 -16.25
C ILE A 250 -11.63 -10.61 -16.79
N VAL A 251 -11.36 -9.50 -16.10
CA VAL A 251 -10.30 -8.54 -16.44
C VAL A 251 -9.09 -8.85 -15.55
N LEU A 252 -8.04 -9.44 -16.10
CA LEU A 252 -6.77 -9.69 -15.40
C LEU A 252 -5.79 -8.58 -15.74
N GLN A 253 -5.45 -7.74 -14.77
CA GLN A 253 -4.42 -6.71 -14.93
C GLN A 253 -3.06 -7.36 -14.68
N LEU A 254 -2.23 -7.47 -15.71
CA LEU A 254 -0.87 -8.00 -15.57
C LEU A 254 0.13 -6.90 -15.15
N PRO A 255 1.06 -7.18 -14.23
CA PRO A 255 1.12 -8.36 -13.37
C PRO A 255 0.48 -8.02 -12.01
N ARG A 256 -0.72 -8.57 -11.80
CA ARG A 256 -1.23 -9.04 -10.50
C ARG A 256 -1.74 -7.96 -9.54
N LEU A 257 -2.63 -7.11 -10.01
CA LEU A 257 -3.66 -6.49 -9.16
C LEU A 257 -5.05 -6.79 -9.66
N ILE A 258 -5.89 -7.28 -8.74
CA ILE A 258 -7.32 -7.06 -8.82
C ILE A 258 -7.51 -5.59 -8.47
N THR A 259 -7.57 -4.73 -9.48
CA THR A 259 -8.16 -3.40 -9.30
C THR A 259 -9.67 -3.59 -9.41
N VAL A 260 -10.40 -3.24 -8.35
CA VAL A 260 -11.87 -3.19 -8.39
C VAL A 260 -12.23 -2.00 -9.28
N HIS A 261 -12.61 -2.29 -10.53
CA HIS A 261 -13.24 -1.30 -11.40
C HIS A 261 -14.59 -0.88 -10.82
N PHE A 262 -14.90 0.41 -10.88
CA PHE A 262 -16.28 0.88 -10.72
C PHE A 262 -16.87 1.20 -12.09
N ILE A 263 -18.12 0.75 -12.28
CA ILE A 263 -19.03 1.11 -13.39
C ILE A 263 -19.53 2.54 -13.14
#